data_AF-A0A3D1F3S5-F1
#
_entry.id   AF-A0A3D1F3S5-F1
#
_cell.length_a   1.000
_cell.length_b   1.000
_cell.length_c   1.000
_cell.angle_alpha   90.00
_cell.angle_beta   90.00
_cell.angle_gamma   90.00
#
_symmetry.space_group_name_H-M   'P 1'
#
loop_
_entity.id
_entity.type
_entity.pdbx_description
1 polymer ?
#
loop_
_entity_poly.entity_id
_entity_poly.type
_entity_poly.pdbx_seq_one_letter_code
_entity_poly.pdbx_strand_id
1 'polypeptide(L)'
;MRYLYGAVGIEPWLGSVTDNGLQKPLGDNYMQLTEKGLTKELGYVGNYGEVVDWVAHIYDATRPAIDQPGDPKILAQLVKITKARAVFRYPGVDADGNHAMFLETPVGWRDSHYPGYIVYGQRDSRDGSSLQAAALTLDPQLIGYAQQMFEDNQFYASLKHKMGERMVRVTCGLLETPGELELLKAQPDQPYRLPMAKGQPDFVFSDEEDGVVAIKNGDEIFYASLYWRARYAVNFLARVHYMTPTLERDATVTQDVIFDDSGMVYKRRDHTIEPHSGRHERKAKQLGLYNALAGEEQPIAKLPDDVLKNFKPGKENIFAGKGQFYTLRYGPYVIAMNMTTNKTFDLTVPQHTGIIKELVNKTTAKPNDTLNIKPRSTVVLYLQ
;
A
#
# COMPACT_ATOMS: atom_id res chain seq x y z
N MET A 1 -1.81 17.13 -21.12
CA MET A 1 -2.59 16.21 -20.27
C MET A 1 -2.00 14.81 -20.10
N ARG A 2 -1.60 14.10 -21.17
CA ARG A 2 -0.99 12.75 -21.09
C ARG A 2 -0.01 12.53 -19.93
N TYR A 3 0.95 13.44 -19.73
CA TYR A 3 1.94 13.29 -18.65
C TYR A 3 1.32 13.36 -17.25
N LEU A 4 0.33 14.23 -17.04
CA LEU A 4 -0.40 14.29 -15.77
C LEU A 4 -1.23 13.03 -15.57
N TYR A 5 -1.95 12.58 -16.59
CA TYR A 5 -2.72 11.32 -16.53
C TYR A 5 -1.83 10.10 -16.31
N GLY A 6 -0.65 10.04 -16.93
CA GLY A 6 0.35 9.00 -16.67
C GLY A 6 0.90 9.06 -15.25
N ALA A 7 1.16 10.26 -14.72
CA ALA A 7 1.66 10.46 -13.36
C ALA A 7 0.64 10.04 -12.29
N VAL A 8 -0.65 10.27 -12.53
CA VAL A 8 -1.73 9.89 -11.60
C VAL A 8 -2.39 8.56 -11.94
N GLY A 9 -1.77 7.73 -12.79
CA GLY A 9 -2.26 6.37 -13.08
C GLY A 9 -3.64 6.30 -13.76
N ILE A 10 -4.00 7.31 -14.57
CA ILE A 10 -5.16 7.30 -15.47
C ILE A 10 -4.78 6.74 -16.84
N GLU A 11 -3.54 6.98 -17.29
CA GLU A 11 -2.96 6.43 -18.50
C GLU A 11 -1.66 5.66 -18.18
N PRO A 12 -1.19 4.77 -19.08
CA PRO A 12 0.09 4.10 -18.89
C PRO A 12 1.26 5.08 -18.79
N TRP A 13 2.18 4.79 -17.87
CA TRP A 13 3.45 5.48 -17.76
C TRP A 13 4.48 4.85 -18.70
N LEU A 14 5.08 5.68 -19.55
CA LEU A 14 5.91 5.24 -20.67
C LEU A 14 7.37 5.70 -20.56
N GLY A 15 7.79 6.13 -19.35
CA GLY A 15 9.14 6.59 -19.10
C GLY A 15 9.43 8.01 -19.61
N SER A 16 10.71 8.34 -19.64
CA SER A 16 11.20 9.62 -20.13
C SER A 16 11.02 9.75 -21.64
N VAL A 17 10.79 10.99 -22.08
CA VAL A 17 10.91 11.37 -23.50
C VAL A 17 12.39 11.52 -23.82
N THR A 18 12.83 10.90 -24.90
CA THR A 18 14.19 10.99 -25.43
C THR A 18 14.14 11.39 -26.90
N ASP A 19 15.30 11.71 -27.50
CA ASP A 19 15.41 11.99 -28.93
C ASP A 19 14.92 10.82 -29.82
N ASN A 20 14.94 9.59 -29.28
CA ASN A 20 14.51 8.37 -29.95
C ASN A 20 13.05 7.98 -29.60
N GLY A 21 12.30 8.87 -28.93
CA GLY A 21 10.93 8.62 -28.46
C GLY A 21 10.86 8.22 -26.98
N LEU A 22 9.76 7.57 -26.60
CA LEU A 22 9.48 7.18 -25.21
C LEU A 22 10.29 5.94 -24.83
N GLN A 23 10.95 5.98 -23.66
CA GLN A 23 11.84 4.91 -23.21
C GLN A 23 11.12 3.59 -22.89
N LYS A 24 9.88 3.64 -22.38
CA LYS A 24 9.03 2.49 -22.05
C LYS A 24 9.74 1.40 -21.22
N PRO A 25 10.39 1.75 -20.10
CA PRO A 25 11.22 0.79 -19.35
C PRO A 25 10.42 -0.33 -18.68
N LEU A 26 9.10 -0.15 -18.52
CA LEU A 26 8.17 -1.12 -17.94
C LEU A 26 7.13 -1.62 -18.97
N GLY A 27 7.42 -1.44 -20.26
CA GLY A 27 6.51 -1.82 -21.33
C GLY A 27 5.49 -0.73 -21.69
N ASP A 28 4.52 -1.10 -22.51
CA ASP A 28 3.53 -0.18 -23.10
C ASP A 28 2.29 0.06 -22.20
N ASN A 29 2.06 -0.80 -21.21
CA ASN A 29 0.79 -0.85 -20.47
C ASN A 29 0.97 -0.68 -18.96
N TYR A 30 2.12 -0.18 -18.51
CA TYR A 30 2.38 -0.04 -17.07
C TYR A 30 1.58 1.11 -16.46
N MET A 31 0.65 0.79 -15.56
CA MET A 31 -0.07 1.77 -14.75
C MET A 31 0.69 2.05 -13.44
N GLN A 32 0.81 3.33 -13.06
CA GLN A 32 1.41 3.76 -11.79
C GLN A 32 0.56 3.40 -10.56
N LEU A 33 -0.72 3.15 -10.78
CA LEU A 33 -1.68 2.80 -9.74
C LEU A 33 -2.36 1.48 -10.10
N THR A 34 -2.78 0.76 -9.07
CA THR A 34 -3.68 -0.37 -9.22
C THR A 34 -5.05 0.12 -9.65
N GLU A 35 -5.86 -0.78 -10.21
CA GLU A 35 -7.25 -0.51 -10.52
C GLU A 35 -8.00 0.04 -9.29
N LYS A 36 -7.70 -0.54 -8.12
CA LYS A 36 -8.27 -0.18 -6.81
C LYS A 36 -7.70 1.11 -6.20
N GLY A 37 -6.66 1.70 -6.78
CA GLY A 37 -6.17 3.04 -6.44
C GLY A 37 -4.96 3.07 -5.48
N LEU A 38 -4.33 1.94 -5.20
CA LEU A 38 -3.04 1.92 -4.50
C LEU A 38 -1.90 2.21 -5.48
N THR A 39 -0.77 2.74 -4.99
CA THR A 39 0.38 3.01 -5.86
C THR A 39 1.23 1.78 -6.06
N LYS A 40 1.59 1.53 -7.32
CA LYS A 40 2.44 0.42 -7.71
C LYS A 40 3.90 0.82 -7.64
N GLU A 41 4.61 0.24 -6.68
CA GLU A 41 6.07 0.18 -6.70
C GLU A 41 6.52 -1.28 -6.91
N LEU A 42 7.34 -1.81 -6.00
CA LEU A 42 7.71 -3.23 -5.93
C LEU A 42 6.75 -4.03 -5.04
N GLY A 43 5.66 -3.40 -4.63
CA GLY A 43 4.65 -3.86 -3.66
C GLY A 43 3.97 -2.66 -3.03
N TYR A 44 3.00 -2.92 -2.15
CA TYR A 44 2.35 -1.87 -1.36
C TYR A 44 3.36 -1.05 -0.57
N VAL A 45 3.17 0.26 -0.53
CA VAL A 45 4.05 1.21 0.15
C VAL A 45 3.25 2.06 1.12
N GLY A 46 3.41 1.82 2.42
CA GLY A 46 2.68 2.54 3.45
C GLY A 46 2.95 4.04 3.47
N ASN A 47 4.22 4.46 3.47
CA ASN A 47 4.62 5.85 3.71
C ASN A 47 5.22 6.55 2.48
N TYR A 48 6.45 6.22 2.05
CA TYR A 48 7.18 6.97 1.01
C TYR A 48 6.42 7.05 -0.31
N GLY A 49 5.70 5.99 -0.66
CA GLY A 49 4.87 5.96 -1.87
C GLY A 49 3.43 6.43 -1.66
N GLU A 50 3.07 6.96 -0.50
CA GLU A 50 1.80 7.66 -0.34
C GLU A 50 1.91 9.06 -0.96
N VAL A 51 1.29 9.21 -2.12
CA VAL A 51 1.38 10.41 -2.98
C VAL A 51 0.08 11.22 -3.04
N VAL A 52 -0.79 11.08 -2.03
CA VAL A 52 -2.10 11.77 -2.02
C VAL A 52 -1.92 13.29 -2.15
N ASP A 53 -0.95 13.85 -1.44
CA ASP A 53 -0.58 15.27 -1.50
C ASP A 53 -0.08 15.66 -2.90
N TRP A 54 0.72 14.83 -3.56
CA TRP A 54 1.18 15.11 -4.92
C TRP A 54 0.03 15.09 -5.94
N VAL A 55 -0.90 14.15 -5.80
CA VAL A 55 -2.09 14.11 -6.67
C VAL A 55 -3.01 15.30 -6.39
N ALA A 56 -3.13 15.73 -5.13
CA ALA A 56 -3.84 16.94 -4.75
C ALA A 56 -3.23 18.18 -5.41
N HIS A 57 -1.91 18.34 -5.37
CA HIS A 57 -1.20 19.42 -6.08
C HIS A 57 -1.36 19.36 -7.59
N ILE A 58 -1.32 18.16 -8.19
CA ILE A 58 -1.55 18.00 -9.63
C ILE A 58 -2.99 18.40 -9.99
N TYR A 59 -3.98 18.01 -9.19
CA TYR A 59 -5.36 18.43 -9.39
C TYR A 59 -5.48 19.96 -9.29
N ASP A 60 -4.94 20.55 -8.23
CA ASP A 60 -5.04 21.99 -7.99
C ASP A 60 -4.40 22.80 -9.13
N ALA A 61 -3.26 22.31 -9.67
CA ALA A 61 -2.61 22.89 -10.84
C ALA A 61 -3.43 22.83 -12.14
N THR A 62 -4.49 22.03 -12.20
CA THR A 62 -5.42 22.01 -13.35
C THR A 62 -6.59 22.98 -13.21
N ARG A 63 -6.74 23.63 -12.06
CA ARG A 63 -7.84 24.55 -11.79
C ARG A 63 -7.55 25.91 -12.43
N PRO A 64 -8.52 26.54 -13.09
CA PRO A 64 -8.34 27.89 -13.61
C PRO A 64 -8.39 28.96 -12.50
N ALA A 65 -9.04 28.66 -11.36
CA ALA A 65 -9.12 29.51 -10.17
C ALA A 65 -9.51 28.69 -8.91
N ILE A 66 -9.33 29.29 -7.72
CA ILE A 66 -9.61 28.68 -6.40
C ILE A 66 -11.09 28.34 -6.17
N ASP A 67 -12.02 28.88 -6.94
CA ASP A 67 -13.46 28.59 -6.86
C ASP A 67 -13.96 27.76 -8.05
N GLN A 68 -13.06 27.38 -8.96
CA GLN A 68 -13.39 26.63 -10.16
C GLN A 68 -12.86 25.19 -10.10
N PRO A 69 -13.58 24.22 -10.68
CA PRO A 69 -13.13 22.84 -10.72
C PRO A 69 -11.95 22.68 -11.67
N GLY A 70 -11.02 21.80 -11.30
CA GLY A 70 -9.94 21.34 -12.17
C GLY A 70 -10.38 20.20 -13.08
N ASP A 71 -9.42 19.40 -13.54
CA ASP A 71 -9.68 18.22 -14.36
C ASP A 71 -10.50 17.17 -13.58
N PRO A 72 -11.70 16.80 -14.07
CA PRO A 72 -12.60 15.91 -13.34
C PRO A 72 -12.08 14.48 -13.22
N LYS A 73 -11.21 14.03 -14.15
CA LYS A 73 -10.62 12.68 -14.06
C LYS A 73 -9.57 12.64 -12.97
N ILE A 74 -8.75 13.69 -12.85
CA ILE A 74 -7.75 13.79 -11.78
C ILE A 74 -8.46 13.95 -10.42
N LEU A 75 -9.55 14.72 -10.36
CA LEU A 75 -10.37 14.83 -9.15
C LEU A 75 -10.90 13.46 -8.69
N ALA A 76 -11.52 12.71 -9.60
CA ALA A 76 -12.04 11.38 -9.30
C ALA A 76 -10.92 10.41 -8.87
N GLN A 77 -9.75 10.54 -9.49
CA GLN A 77 -8.58 9.73 -9.16
C GLN A 77 -8.01 10.08 -7.77
N LEU A 78 -7.96 11.36 -7.37
CA LEU A 78 -7.58 11.80 -6.03
C LEU A 78 -8.49 11.18 -4.96
N VAL A 79 -9.81 11.24 -5.18
CA VAL A 79 -10.79 10.62 -4.27
C VAL A 79 -10.57 9.11 -4.19
N LYS A 80 -10.40 8.42 -5.32
CA LYS A 80 -10.15 6.97 -5.36
C LYS A 80 -8.90 6.56 -4.56
N ILE A 81 -7.78 7.24 -4.80
CA ILE A 81 -6.52 6.94 -4.10
C ILE A 81 -6.67 7.17 -2.60
N THR A 82 -7.28 8.28 -2.20
CA THR A 82 -7.46 8.62 -0.79
C THR A 82 -8.31 7.56 -0.06
N LYS A 83 -9.39 7.09 -0.69
CA LYS A 83 -10.25 6.04 -0.13
C LYS A 83 -9.56 4.68 -0.06
N ALA A 84 -8.81 4.29 -1.09
CA ALA A 84 -8.03 3.06 -1.08
C ALA A 84 -6.98 3.05 0.03
N ARG A 85 -6.31 4.18 0.22
CA ARG A 85 -5.32 4.41 1.27
C ARG A 85 -5.92 4.38 2.67
N ALA A 86 -7.14 4.89 2.84
CA ALA A 86 -7.82 4.98 4.14
C ALA A 86 -7.97 3.63 4.86
N VAL A 87 -8.05 2.53 4.10
CA VAL A 87 -8.09 1.16 4.61
C VAL A 87 -6.84 0.78 5.41
N PHE A 88 -5.70 1.40 5.08
CA PHE A 88 -4.39 1.15 5.68
C PHE A 88 -4.05 2.15 6.78
N ARG A 89 -5.05 2.47 7.60
CA ARG A 89 -4.88 3.20 8.85
C ARG A 89 -5.48 2.37 9.96
N TYR A 90 -4.76 2.15 11.04
CA TYR A 90 -5.20 1.36 12.18
C TYR A 90 -5.26 2.22 13.45
N PRO A 91 -6.24 1.96 14.35
CA PRO A 91 -6.39 2.74 15.57
C PRO A 91 -5.27 2.43 16.57
N GLY A 92 -4.88 3.43 17.34
CA GLY A 92 -3.99 3.29 18.49
C GLY A 92 -4.13 4.48 19.43
N VAL A 93 -3.12 4.68 20.28
CA VAL A 93 -3.00 5.84 21.16
C VAL A 93 -1.69 6.56 20.89
N ASP A 94 -1.73 7.89 20.86
CA ASP A 94 -0.51 8.70 20.76
C ASP A 94 0.27 8.76 22.09
N ALA A 95 1.38 9.48 22.10
CA ALA A 95 2.25 9.61 23.27
C ALA A 95 1.57 10.34 24.45
N ASP A 96 0.52 11.11 24.19
CA ASP A 96 -0.25 11.86 25.19
C ASP A 96 -1.53 11.10 25.61
N GLY A 97 -1.74 9.89 25.07
CA GLY A 97 -2.88 9.03 25.37
C GLY A 97 -4.16 9.35 24.60
N ASN A 98 -4.10 10.21 23.57
CA ASN A 98 -5.25 10.51 22.73
C ASN A 98 -5.45 9.41 21.69
N HIS A 99 -6.69 9.24 21.24
CA HIS A 99 -6.98 8.40 20.08
C HIS A 99 -6.21 8.90 18.85
N ALA A 100 -5.66 7.96 18.09
CA ALA A 100 -4.93 8.26 16.88
C ALA A 100 -5.15 7.15 15.84
N MET A 101 -4.96 7.50 14.58
CA MET A 101 -4.99 6.57 13.46
C MET A 101 -3.59 6.51 12.85
N PHE A 102 -2.94 5.36 12.98
CA PHE A 102 -1.58 5.12 12.51
C PHE A 102 -1.59 4.53 11.11
N LEU A 103 -0.65 4.99 10.28
CA LEU A 103 -0.43 4.49 8.94
C LEU A 103 0.16 3.09 8.96
N GLU A 104 -0.47 2.15 8.25
CA GLU A 104 0.05 0.80 8.10
C GLU A 104 1.34 0.81 7.27
N THR A 105 2.44 0.56 7.97
CA THR A 105 3.81 0.59 7.46
C THR A 105 4.55 -0.73 7.69
N PRO A 106 4.25 -1.55 8.73
CA PRO A 106 4.84 -2.87 8.88
C PRO A 106 4.80 -3.77 7.63
N VAL A 107 3.64 -3.88 6.95
CA VAL A 107 3.55 -4.66 5.69
C VAL A 107 4.02 -3.88 4.44
N GLY A 108 4.47 -2.64 4.63
CA GLY A 108 5.01 -1.79 3.59
C GLY A 108 6.30 -2.32 2.98
N TRP A 109 6.42 -2.16 1.66
CA TRP A 109 7.55 -2.59 0.87
C TRP A 109 8.84 -1.85 1.24
N ARG A 110 8.78 -0.53 1.35
CA ARG A 110 9.95 0.34 1.55
C ARG A 110 10.14 0.73 3.01
N ASP A 111 9.06 1.14 3.66
CA ASP A 111 9.07 1.85 4.95
C ASP A 111 8.50 0.99 6.07
N SER A 112 9.29 0.11 6.66
CA SER A 112 8.89 -0.70 7.82
C SER A 112 9.17 0.07 9.13
N HIS A 113 8.53 1.23 9.30
CA HIS A 113 8.62 2.01 10.53
C HIS A 113 7.49 1.61 11.48
N TYR A 114 7.75 1.66 12.79
CA TYR A 114 6.75 1.33 13.80
C TYR A 114 6.91 2.19 15.06
N PRO A 115 5.82 2.75 15.63
CA PRO A 115 4.50 2.85 15.00
C PRO A 115 4.57 3.73 13.74
N GLY A 116 3.63 3.57 12.81
CA GLY A 116 3.57 4.40 11.60
C GLY A 116 3.32 5.89 11.92
N TYR A 117 3.23 6.73 10.89
CA TYR A 117 2.82 8.13 11.09
C TYR A 117 1.33 8.21 11.46
N ILE A 118 0.94 9.19 12.27
CA ILE A 118 -0.48 9.50 12.48
C ILE A 118 -1.03 10.13 11.20
N VAL A 119 -2.01 9.47 10.58
CA VAL A 119 -2.59 9.86 9.30
C VAL A 119 -4.07 9.52 9.26
N TYR A 120 -4.87 10.42 8.68
CA TYR A 120 -6.29 10.20 8.43
C TYR A 120 -6.57 10.09 6.92
N GLY A 121 -7.04 11.17 6.30
CA GLY A 121 -7.25 11.23 4.85
C GLY A 121 -5.93 11.34 4.08
N GLN A 122 -5.14 12.37 4.40
CA GLN A 122 -3.85 12.67 3.78
C GLN A 122 -2.79 12.84 4.86
N ARG A 123 -1.57 12.36 4.60
CA ARG A 123 -0.42 12.59 5.47
C ARG A 123 -0.03 14.06 5.48
N ASP A 124 0.32 14.56 6.66
CA ASP A 124 0.91 15.88 6.80
C ASP A 124 2.33 15.89 6.21
N SER A 125 2.52 16.45 5.01
CA SER A 125 3.77 16.34 4.25
C SER A 125 4.55 17.66 4.23
N ARG A 126 5.77 17.67 3.69
CA ARG A 126 6.53 18.92 3.51
C ARG A 126 5.89 19.86 2.51
N ASP A 127 5.00 19.34 1.66
CA ASP A 127 4.43 20.03 0.50
C ASP A 127 2.94 20.33 0.64
N GLY A 128 2.21 19.62 1.50
CA GLY A 128 0.77 19.79 1.67
C GLY A 128 0.32 19.58 3.11
N SER A 129 -0.83 20.14 3.45
CA SER A 129 -1.50 19.92 4.74
C SER A 129 -2.16 18.53 4.79
N SER A 130 -2.51 18.04 5.97
CA SER A 130 -3.35 16.84 6.12
C SER A 130 -4.81 17.04 5.69
N LEU A 131 -5.24 18.28 5.38
CA LEU A 131 -6.62 18.65 5.03
C LEU A 131 -6.84 18.80 3.52
N GLN A 132 -5.77 18.99 2.75
CA GLN A 132 -5.80 19.40 1.35
C GLN A 132 -6.72 18.54 0.47
N ALA A 133 -6.58 17.22 0.49
CA ALA A 133 -7.43 16.35 -0.32
C ALA A 133 -8.93 16.47 0.04
N ALA A 134 -9.28 16.61 1.31
CA ALA A 134 -10.67 16.79 1.74
C ALA A 134 -11.20 18.16 1.30
N ALA A 135 -10.40 19.22 1.47
CA ALA A 135 -10.76 20.58 1.09
C ALA A 135 -10.94 20.74 -0.44
N LEU A 136 -10.05 20.15 -1.24
CA LEU A 136 -10.12 20.23 -2.71
C LEU A 136 -11.27 19.41 -3.30
N THR A 137 -11.59 18.27 -2.69
CA THR A 137 -12.59 17.35 -3.24
C THR A 137 -14.00 17.61 -2.73
N LEU A 138 -14.12 18.11 -1.50
CA LEU A 138 -15.37 18.15 -0.75
C LEU A 138 -16.13 16.81 -0.77
N ASP A 139 -15.41 15.69 -0.94
CA ASP A 139 -16.01 14.37 -0.91
C ASP A 139 -16.51 14.08 0.53
N PRO A 140 -17.79 13.72 0.71
CA PRO A 140 -18.38 13.49 2.04
C PRO A 140 -17.59 12.52 2.93
N GLN A 141 -16.97 11.49 2.34
CA GLN A 141 -16.21 10.51 3.10
C GLN A 141 -14.85 11.06 3.53
N LEU A 142 -14.17 11.83 2.67
CA LEU A 142 -12.91 12.49 3.01
C LEU A 142 -13.12 13.59 4.05
N ILE A 143 -14.23 14.33 3.98
CA ILE A 143 -14.64 15.27 5.04
C ILE A 143 -14.83 14.53 6.36
N GLY A 144 -15.51 13.37 6.37
CA GLY A 144 -15.66 12.55 7.57
C GLY A 144 -14.34 12.08 8.18
N TYR A 145 -13.34 11.77 7.36
CA TYR A 145 -11.99 11.46 7.86
C TYR A 145 -11.31 12.67 8.50
N ALA A 146 -11.49 13.87 7.94
CA ALA A 146 -10.97 15.10 8.54
C ALA A 146 -11.70 15.47 9.84
N GLN A 147 -13.02 15.28 9.89
CA GLN A 147 -13.82 15.47 11.11
C GLN A 147 -13.38 14.51 12.21
N GLN A 148 -13.13 13.24 11.88
CA GLN A 148 -12.55 12.29 12.84
C GLN A 148 -11.18 12.76 13.36
N MET A 149 -10.31 13.30 12.49
CA MET A 149 -9.02 13.85 12.90
C MET A 149 -9.16 15.04 13.87
N PHE A 150 -10.23 15.84 13.72
CA PHE A 150 -10.55 16.93 14.66
C PHE A 150 -11.09 16.38 15.99
N GLU A 151 -11.98 15.38 15.96
CA GLU A 151 -12.53 14.70 17.14
C GLU A 151 -11.42 14.08 17.99
N ASP A 152 -10.44 13.46 17.33
CA ASP A 152 -9.28 12.82 17.96
C ASP A 152 -8.18 13.83 18.36
N ASN A 153 -8.39 15.13 18.11
CA ASN A 153 -7.46 16.24 18.38
C ASN A 153 -6.08 16.13 17.67
N GLN A 154 -5.96 15.25 16.67
CA GLN A 154 -4.70 14.96 15.99
C GLN A 154 -4.27 16.05 15.00
N PHE A 155 -5.23 16.80 14.44
CA PHE A 155 -4.91 17.92 13.54
C PHE A 155 -4.06 18.99 14.23
N TYR A 156 -4.46 19.41 15.42
CA TYR A 156 -3.78 20.49 16.14
C TYR A 156 -2.41 20.08 16.65
N ALA A 157 -2.25 18.81 17.04
CA ALA A 157 -0.95 18.25 17.39
C ALA A 157 0.01 18.27 16.20
N SER A 158 -0.44 17.82 15.02
CA SER A 158 0.37 17.85 13.78
C SER A 158 0.75 19.27 13.36
N LEU A 159 -0.23 20.19 13.40
CA LEU A 159 -0.01 21.59 13.04
C LEU A 159 1.04 22.26 13.96
N LYS A 160 0.94 22.04 15.28
CA LYS A 160 1.92 22.55 16.26
C LYS A 160 3.32 22.02 15.97
N HIS A 161 3.45 20.74 15.62
CA HIS A 161 4.73 20.14 15.23
C HIS A 161 5.31 20.83 13.99
N LYS A 162 4.51 20.94 12.92
CA LYS A 162 4.92 21.59 11.67
C LYS A 162 5.32 23.06 11.82
N MET A 163 4.61 23.82 12.65
CA MET A 163 4.97 25.23 12.93
C MET A 163 6.34 25.38 13.60
N GLY A 164 6.86 24.31 14.24
CA GLY A 164 8.22 24.29 14.80
C GLY A 164 9.32 24.04 13.76
N GLU A 165 8.97 23.59 12.55
CA GLU A 165 9.94 23.34 11.48
C GLU A 165 10.39 24.64 10.81
N ARG A 166 11.69 24.75 10.53
CA ARG A 166 12.31 25.97 9.97
C ARG A 166 12.53 25.94 8.46
N MET A 167 12.06 24.88 7.78
CA MET A 167 12.26 24.75 6.35
C MET A 167 11.20 25.56 5.59
N VAL A 168 11.63 26.48 4.72
CA VAL A 168 10.73 27.33 3.90
C VAL A 168 9.66 26.51 3.20
N ARG A 169 10.02 25.34 2.66
CA ARG A 169 9.09 24.43 1.99
C ARG A 169 7.94 23.97 2.90
N VAL A 170 8.20 23.70 4.18
CA VAL A 170 7.14 23.38 5.17
C VAL A 170 6.28 24.60 5.45
N THR A 171 6.88 25.78 5.59
CA THR A 171 6.14 27.04 5.75
C THR A 171 5.20 27.28 4.57
N CYS A 172 5.64 27.05 3.33
CA CYS A 172 4.79 27.14 2.14
C CYS A 172 3.61 26.16 2.20
N GLY A 173 3.83 24.91 2.62
CA GLY A 173 2.78 23.91 2.76
C GLY A 173 1.72 24.23 3.83
N LEU A 174 1.98 25.21 4.72
CA LEU A 174 1.04 25.68 5.74
C LEU A 174 0.18 26.87 5.30
N LEU A 175 0.47 27.51 4.16
CA LEU A 175 -0.19 28.75 3.75
C LEU A 175 -1.70 28.57 3.51
N GLU A 176 -2.10 27.44 2.92
CA GLU A 176 -3.50 27.15 2.61
C GLU A 176 -4.27 26.59 3.82
N THR A 177 -3.56 26.10 4.85
CA THR A 177 -4.15 25.37 5.98
C THR A 177 -5.24 26.14 6.74
N PRO A 178 -5.12 27.46 7.01
CA PRO A 178 -6.21 28.21 7.64
C PRO A 178 -7.52 28.19 6.83
N GLY A 179 -7.43 28.40 5.50
CA GLY A 179 -8.60 28.38 4.63
C GLY A 179 -9.23 26.99 4.51
N GLU A 180 -8.40 25.95 4.42
CA GLU A 180 -8.84 24.56 4.43
C GLU A 180 -9.56 24.19 5.74
N LEU A 181 -9.03 24.66 6.88
CA LEU A 181 -9.64 24.43 8.19
C LEU A 181 -10.99 25.13 8.31
N GLU A 182 -11.10 26.40 7.91
CA GLU A 182 -12.36 27.15 7.91
C GLU A 182 -13.39 26.48 7.00
N LEU A 183 -12.99 26.08 5.79
CA LEU A 183 -13.85 25.40 4.82
C LEU A 183 -14.39 24.08 5.37
N LEU A 184 -13.54 23.26 5.99
CA LEU A 184 -13.94 21.95 6.52
C LEU A 184 -14.76 22.05 7.80
N LYS A 185 -14.48 23.04 8.67
CA LYS A 185 -15.32 23.32 9.85
C LYS A 185 -16.72 23.82 9.50
N ALA A 186 -16.88 24.42 8.32
CA ALA A 186 -18.19 24.85 7.82
C ALA A 186 -19.00 23.72 7.18
N GLN A 187 -18.40 22.54 6.93
CA GLN A 187 -19.12 21.40 6.38
C GLN A 187 -20.02 20.74 7.44
N PRO A 188 -21.19 20.21 7.04
CA PRO A 188 -22.03 19.45 7.96
C PRO A 188 -21.32 18.17 8.41
N ASP A 189 -21.70 17.68 9.59
CA ASP A 189 -21.23 16.40 10.12
C ASP A 189 -21.47 15.27 9.12
N GLN A 190 -20.43 14.48 8.88
CA GLN A 190 -20.46 13.36 7.97
C GLN A 190 -20.50 12.04 8.77
N PRO A 191 -21.27 11.04 8.31
CA PRO A 191 -21.39 9.76 9.01
C PRO A 191 -20.17 8.84 8.83
N TYR A 192 -19.22 9.25 8.00
CA TYR A 192 -18.07 8.42 7.62
C TYR A 192 -16.93 8.55 8.62
N ARG A 193 -16.30 7.42 8.96
CA ARG A 193 -15.06 7.32 9.74
C ARG A 193 -14.10 6.38 9.02
N LEU A 194 -12.81 6.43 9.38
CA LEU A 194 -11.79 5.60 8.75
C LEU A 194 -12.13 4.10 8.91
N PRO A 195 -11.95 3.27 7.87
CA PRO A 195 -12.47 1.89 7.83
C PRO A 195 -12.10 1.01 9.03
N MET A 196 -10.90 1.17 9.59
CA MET A 196 -10.47 0.36 10.73
C MET A 196 -10.80 0.95 12.10
N ALA A 197 -11.40 2.13 12.15
CA ALA A 197 -11.79 2.76 13.40
C ALA A 197 -12.74 1.85 14.20
N LYS A 198 -12.74 2.04 15.53
CA LYS A 198 -13.61 1.26 16.42
C LYS A 198 -15.08 1.44 16.04
N GLY A 199 -15.83 0.33 16.04
CA GLY A 199 -17.26 0.33 15.69
C GLY A 199 -17.57 0.39 14.19
N GLN A 200 -16.56 0.47 13.31
CA GLN A 200 -16.79 0.33 11.87
C GLN A 200 -17.14 -1.11 11.47
N PRO A 201 -17.88 -1.32 10.36
CA PRO A 201 -18.26 -2.66 9.91
C PRO A 201 -17.06 -3.52 9.49
N ASP A 202 -17.24 -4.84 9.60
CA ASP A 202 -16.29 -5.83 9.09
C ASP A 202 -16.16 -5.76 7.56
N PHE A 203 -14.93 -5.90 7.08
CA PHE A 203 -14.65 -5.92 5.65
C PHE A 203 -13.34 -6.64 5.33
N VAL A 204 -13.21 -7.03 4.06
CA VAL A 204 -11.94 -7.43 3.45
C VAL A 204 -11.68 -6.50 2.28
N PHE A 205 -10.52 -5.86 2.30
CA PHE A 205 -9.95 -5.20 1.14
C PHE A 205 -8.75 -6.02 0.68
N SER A 206 -8.73 -6.38 -0.60
CA SER A 206 -7.58 -6.99 -1.25
C SER A 206 -7.13 -6.10 -2.41
N ASP A 207 -5.85 -6.15 -2.75
CA ASP A 207 -5.34 -5.61 -4.01
C ASP A 207 -4.40 -6.65 -4.65
N GLU A 208 -4.91 -7.33 -5.66
CA GLU A 208 -4.22 -8.38 -6.40
C GLU A 208 -3.14 -7.82 -7.33
N GLU A 209 -3.07 -6.50 -7.53
CA GLU A 209 -1.96 -5.87 -8.25
C GLU A 209 -0.81 -5.51 -7.32
N ASP A 210 -1.10 -5.17 -6.06
CA ASP A 210 -0.11 -4.84 -5.02
C ASP A 210 0.20 -5.97 -4.02
N GLY A 211 -0.53 -7.08 -4.12
CA GLY A 211 -0.33 -8.28 -3.29
C GLY A 211 -0.63 -8.05 -1.83
N VAL A 212 -1.61 -7.22 -1.52
CA VAL A 212 -1.95 -6.87 -0.14
C VAL A 212 -3.38 -7.18 0.21
N VAL A 213 -3.58 -7.46 1.49
CA VAL A 213 -4.89 -7.62 2.08
C VAL A 213 -4.97 -6.84 3.40
N ALA A 214 -6.13 -6.27 3.67
CA ALA A 214 -6.49 -5.59 4.89
C ALA A 214 -7.86 -6.10 5.33
N ILE A 215 -7.94 -6.64 6.54
CA ILE A 215 -9.13 -7.30 7.07
C ILE A 215 -9.50 -6.63 8.37
N LYS A 216 -10.79 -6.30 8.50
CA LYS A 216 -11.44 -5.99 9.76
C LYS A 216 -12.45 -7.09 10.06
N ASN A 217 -12.32 -7.72 11.23
CA ASN A 217 -13.19 -8.79 11.69
C ASN A 217 -13.47 -8.60 13.19
N GLY A 218 -14.53 -7.86 13.49
CA GLY A 218 -14.81 -7.32 14.82
C GLY A 218 -13.73 -6.33 15.26
N ASP A 219 -13.13 -6.62 16.41
CA ASP A 219 -12.01 -5.85 16.96
C ASP A 219 -10.63 -6.36 16.48
N GLU A 220 -10.60 -7.41 15.63
CA GLU A 220 -9.37 -7.85 14.99
C GLU A 220 -9.09 -7.05 13.71
N ILE A 221 -7.82 -6.68 13.52
CA ILE A 221 -7.30 -6.08 12.29
C ILE A 221 -6.15 -6.94 11.80
N PHE A 222 -6.17 -7.29 10.52
CA PHE A 222 -5.10 -8.07 9.91
C PHE A 222 -4.68 -7.49 8.57
N TYR A 223 -3.40 -7.16 8.45
CA TYR A 223 -2.75 -6.77 7.22
C TYR A 223 -1.75 -7.84 6.79
N ALA A 224 -1.65 -8.07 5.48
CA ALA A 224 -0.59 -8.89 4.92
C ALA A 224 -0.10 -8.34 3.57
N SER A 225 1.20 -8.47 3.33
CA SER A 225 1.84 -8.32 2.02
C SER A 225 2.40 -9.66 1.57
N LEU A 226 1.93 -10.15 0.42
CA LEU A 226 2.17 -11.48 -0.11
C LEU A 226 3.37 -11.55 -1.07
N TYR A 227 4.09 -10.47 -1.34
CA TYR A 227 5.40 -10.57 -2.01
C TYR A 227 6.40 -9.59 -1.43
N TRP A 228 6.36 -9.49 -0.11
CA TRP A 228 7.20 -8.59 0.66
C TRP A 228 8.68 -8.83 0.38
N ARG A 229 9.40 -7.76 0.02
CA ARG A 229 10.84 -7.77 -0.32
C ARG A 229 11.26 -8.67 -1.50
N ALA A 230 10.33 -9.14 -2.35
CA ALA A 230 10.58 -9.92 -3.57
C ALA A 230 10.98 -9.10 -4.83
N ARG A 231 12.05 -8.29 -4.79
CA ARG A 231 12.39 -7.34 -5.89
C ARG A 231 13.30 -7.90 -6.98
N TYR A 232 13.97 -8.99 -6.67
CA TYR A 232 14.97 -9.62 -7.54
C TYR A 232 14.53 -11.00 -8.01
N ALA A 233 13.74 -11.69 -7.18
CA ALA A 233 13.31 -13.07 -7.36
C ALA A 233 12.18 -13.40 -6.37
N VAL A 234 11.51 -14.52 -6.60
CA VAL A 234 10.50 -15.07 -5.68
C VAL A 234 11.22 -15.54 -4.41
N ASN A 235 10.77 -15.05 -3.26
CA ASN A 235 11.42 -15.33 -1.97
C ASN A 235 10.55 -16.16 -1.01
N PHE A 236 9.31 -16.48 -1.36
CA PHE A 236 8.35 -17.25 -0.54
C PHE A 236 8.06 -16.62 0.83
N LEU A 237 8.23 -15.30 0.97
CA LEU A 237 8.01 -14.57 2.22
C LEU A 237 6.81 -13.65 2.11
N ALA A 238 5.98 -13.68 3.14
CA ALA A 238 4.97 -12.66 3.41
C ALA A 238 5.37 -11.83 4.64
N ARG A 239 4.83 -10.62 4.73
CA ARG A 239 4.88 -9.80 5.95
C ARG A 239 3.47 -9.62 6.45
N VAL A 240 3.29 -9.78 7.75
CA VAL A 240 1.98 -9.70 8.40
C VAL A 240 2.00 -8.72 9.57
N HIS A 241 0.89 -8.01 9.75
CA HIS A 241 0.62 -7.22 10.93
C HIS A 241 -0.77 -7.60 11.44
N TYR A 242 -0.81 -8.30 12.58
CA TYR A 242 -2.03 -8.85 13.16
C TYR A 242 -2.29 -8.26 14.54
N MET A 243 -3.44 -7.62 14.68
CA MET A 243 -3.87 -6.92 15.90
C MET A 243 -5.19 -7.49 16.40
N THR A 244 -5.26 -7.67 17.70
CA THR A 244 -6.46 -8.03 18.48
C THR A 244 -6.52 -7.12 19.70
N PRO A 245 -7.62 -7.09 20.48
CA PRO A 245 -7.68 -6.30 21.72
C PRO A 245 -6.59 -6.58 22.76
N THR A 246 -5.91 -7.72 22.68
CA THR A 246 -4.94 -8.15 23.71
C THR A 246 -3.55 -8.49 23.15
N LEU A 247 -3.37 -8.42 21.84
CA LEU A 247 -2.16 -8.89 21.17
C LEU A 247 -1.96 -8.15 19.86
N GLU A 248 -0.71 -7.76 19.62
CA GLU A 248 -0.22 -7.28 18.34
C GLU A 248 1.00 -8.11 17.92
N ARG A 249 1.06 -8.51 16.65
CA ARG A 249 2.17 -9.27 16.07
C ARG A 249 2.53 -8.72 14.71
N ASP A 250 3.80 -8.35 14.56
CA ASP A 250 4.42 -8.04 13.28
C ASP A 250 5.47 -9.12 12.96
N ALA A 251 5.30 -9.83 11.85
CA ALA A 251 6.12 -10.99 11.52
C ALA A 251 6.38 -11.15 10.03
N THR A 252 7.57 -11.65 9.69
CA THR A 252 7.86 -12.21 8.37
C THR A 252 7.67 -13.72 8.44
N VAL A 253 6.87 -14.27 7.54
CA VAL A 253 6.48 -15.69 7.54
C VAL A 253 6.64 -16.29 6.15
N THR A 254 6.80 -17.60 6.10
CA THR A 254 6.80 -18.34 4.83
C THR A 254 5.38 -18.50 4.29
N GLN A 255 5.27 -18.60 2.98
CA GLN A 255 4.00 -18.82 2.28
C GLN A 255 4.23 -19.65 1.01
N ASP A 256 3.14 -20.15 0.43
CA ASP A 256 3.19 -20.86 -0.84
C ASP A 256 2.99 -19.89 -2.01
N VAL A 257 3.77 -20.08 -3.08
CA VAL A 257 3.72 -19.25 -4.28
C VAL A 257 3.75 -20.14 -5.52
N ILE A 258 2.75 -19.99 -6.38
CA ILE A 258 2.75 -20.59 -7.73
C ILE A 258 3.18 -19.51 -8.73
N PHE A 259 4.14 -19.84 -9.58
CA PHE A 259 4.66 -18.93 -10.60
C PHE A 259 5.16 -19.72 -11.82
N ASP A 260 5.18 -19.06 -12.98
CA ASP A 260 5.85 -19.60 -14.16
C ASP A 260 7.35 -19.29 -14.02
N ASP A 261 8.20 -20.32 -14.03
CA ASP A 261 9.66 -20.15 -13.92
C ASP A 261 10.24 -19.55 -15.21
N SER A 262 11.16 -18.60 -15.06
CA SER A 262 11.93 -18.04 -16.18
C SER A 262 13.15 -18.89 -16.58
N GLY A 263 13.57 -19.83 -15.72
CA GLY A 263 14.84 -20.54 -15.81
C GLY A 263 16.03 -19.70 -15.33
N MET A 264 15.82 -18.46 -14.89
CA MET A 264 16.85 -17.60 -14.33
C MET A 264 16.84 -17.64 -12.80
N VAL A 265 18.02 -17.43 -12.21
CA VAL A 265 18.21 -17.42 -10.76
C VAL A 265 18.86 -16.10 -10.35
N TYR A 266 18.40 -15.54 -9.23
CA TYR A 266 19.08 -14.49 -8.51
C TYR A 266 19.91 -15.09 -7.37
N LYS A 267 21.22 -14.82 -7.37
CA LYS A 267 22.10 -15.17 -6.27
C LYS A 267 22.24 -13.97 -5.33
N ARG A 268 21.83 -14.14 -4.07
CA ARG A 268 21.86 -13.07 -3.07
C ARG A 268 23.29 -12.60 -2.84
N ARG A 269 23.50 -11.29 -2.99
CA ARG A 269 24.79 -10.65 -2.73
C ARG A 269 25.10 -10.64 -1.25
N ASP A 270 26.39 -10.66 -0.92
CA ASP A 270 26.89 -10.49 0.44
C ASP A 270 26.90 -9.01 0.86
N HIS A 271 25.72 -8.39 0.78
CA HIS A 271 25.46 -7.04 1.29
C HIS A 271 24.78 -7.14 2.66
N THR A 272 25.37 -6.48 3.66
CA THR A 272 25.05 -6.55 5.08
C THR A 272 24.09 -5.47 5.56
N ILE A 273 24.23 -4.22 5.08
CA ILE A 273 23.49 -3.06 5.64
C ILE A 273 22.49 -2.54 4.61
N GLU A 274 22.95 -2.28 3.39
CA GLU A 274 22.11 -1.75 2.32
C GLU A 274 22.10 -2.74 1.17
N PRO A 275 21.18 -3.73 1.19
CA PRO A 275 21.16 -4.81 0.21
C PRO A 275 21.10 -4.30 -1.24
N HIS A 276 20.64 -3.07 -1.46
CA HIS A 276 20.47 -2.45 -2.77
C HIS A 276 21.57 -1.49 -3.24
N SER A 277 22.33 -0.84 -2.35
CA SER A 277 23.31 0.21 -2.75
C SER A 277 24.77 -0.21 -2.55
N GLY A 278 25.03 -1.14 -1.63
CA GLY A 278 26.38 -1.52 -1.22
C GLY A 278 27.17 -0.40 -0.52
N ARG A 279 26.56 0.77 -0.25
CA ARG A 279 27.25 2.00 0.19
C ARG A 279 28.06 1.81 1.47
N HIS A 280 27.57 0.98 2.38
CA HIS A 280 28.18 0.77 3.70
C HIS A 280 28.92 -0.57 3.84
N GLU A 281 29.05 -1.34 2.77
CA GLU A 281 29.58 -2.71 2.85
C GLU A 281 31.06 -2.74 3.24
N ARG A 282 31.88 -1.83 2.72
CA ARG A 282 33.29 -1.76 3.09
C ARG A 282 33.48 -1.68 4.61
N LYS A 283 32.67 -0.86 5.28
CA LYS A 283 32.72 -0.69 6.74
C LYS A 283 32.26 -1.97 7.44
N ALA A 284 31.20 -2.60 6.96
CA ALA A 284 30.70 -3.86 7.52
C ALA A 284 31.74 -5.00 7.40
N LYS A 285 32.38 -5.15 6.24
CA LYS A 285 33.42 -6.17 6.02
C LYS A 285 34.66 -5.95 6.89
N GLN A 286 35.05 -4.70 7.13
CA GLN A 286 36.13 -4.38 8.07
C GLN A 286 35.82 -4.79 9.52
N LEU A 287 34.54 -4.84 9.88
CA LEU A 287 34.06 -5.34 11.18
C LEU A 287 33.83 -6.87 11.19
N GLY A 288 34.18 -7.57 10.11
CA GLY A 288 33.92 -9.01 9.98
C GLY A 288 32.43 -9.36 9.86
N LEU A 289 31.59 -8.43 9.41
CA LEU A 289 30.16 -8.66 9.22
C LEU A 289 29.86 -9.18 7.81
N TYR A 290 29.07 -10.25 7.75
CA TYR A 290 28.68 -10.93 6.52
C TYR A 290 27.18 -11.21 6.52
N ASN A 291 26.56 -11.17 5.34
CA ASN A 291 25.15 -11.52 5.23
C ASN A 291 25.02 -13.04 5.36
N ALA A 292 24.29 -13.51 6.37
CA ALA A 292 24.09 -14.93 6.64
C ALA A 292 23.38 -15.67 5.48
N LEU A 293 22.68 -14.93 4.61
CA LEU A 293 21.96 -15.45 3.46
C LEU A 293 22.71 -15.21 2.14
N ALA A 294 23.98 -14.75 2.20
CA ALA A 294 24.81 -14.57 1.02
C ALA A 294 24.94 -15.88 0.23
N GLY A 295 24.77 -15.79 -1.08
CA GLY A 295 24.84 -16.95 -1.97
C GLY A 295 23.57 -17.78 -2.08
N GLU A 296 22.52 -17.47 -1.29
CA GLU A 296 21.17 -18.04 -1.49
C GLU A 296 20.72 -17.82 -2.92
N GLU A 297 20.26 -18.89 -3.57
CA GLU A 297 19.74 -18.88 -4.92
C GLU A 297 18.21 -18.84 -4.89
N GLN A 298 17.63 -17.85 -5.56
CA GLN A 298 16.19 -17.60 -5.59
C GLN A 298 15.69 -17.61 -7.04
N PRO A 299 14.58 -18.32 -7.34
CA PRO A 299 14.05 -18.42 -8.69
C PRO A 299 13.41 -17.10 -9.13
N ILE A 300 13.58 -16.74 -10.40
CA ILE A 300 12.99 -15.54 -10.98
C ILE A 300 11.72 -15.94 -11.74
N ALA A 301 10.60 -15.29 -11.43
CA ALA A 301 9.35 -15.48 -12.15
C ALA A 301 9.47 -14.99 -13.60
N LYS A 302 8.74 -15.61 -14.52
CA LYS A 302 8.70 -15.22 -15.94
C LYS A 302 8.21 -13.78 -16.08
N LEU A 303 9.02 -12.94 -16.71
CA LEU A 303 8.71 -11.54 -16.98
C LEU A 303 7.93 -11.39 -18.31
N PRO A 304 7.15 -10.31 -18.48
CA PRO A 304 6.61 -9.94 -19.78
C PRO A 304 7.68 -9.79 -20.86
N ASP A 305 7.38 -10.18 -22.10
CA ASP A 305 8.36 -10.22 -23.21
C ASP A 305 8.95 -8.83 -23.55
N ASP A 306 8.15 -7.77 -23.41
CA ASP A 306 8.56 -6.38 -23.63
C ASP A 306 9.48 -5.84 -22.52
N VAL A 307 9.39 -6.42 -21.32
CA VAL A 307 10.27 -6.09 -20.18
C VAL A 307 11.55 -6.94 -20.20
N LEU A 308 11.45 -8.21 -20.59
CA LEU A 308 12.55 -9.17 -20.56
C LEU A 308 13.79 -8.69 -21.33
N LYS A 309 13.60 -7.99 -22.45
CA LYS A 309 14.68 -7.45 -23.32
C LYS A 309 15.70 -6.60 -22.55
N ASN A 310 15.28 -5.93 -21.48
CA ASN A 310 16.11 -4.99 -20.70
C ASN A 310 16.41 -5.47 -19.27
N PHE A 311 16.06 -6.73 -18.97
CA PHE A 311 16.22 -7.34 -17.66
C PHE A 311 17.54 -8.10 -17.54
N LYS A 312 18.11 -8.10 -16.33
CA LYS A 312 19.27 -8.92 -15.94
C LYS A 312 19.06 -9.39 -14.50
N PRO A 313 19.36 -10.64 -14.15
CA PRO A 313 19.31 -11.10 -12.75
C PRO A 313 20.07 -10.17 -11.80
N GLY A 314 19.46 -9.84 -10.66
CA GLY A 314 19.98 -8.89 -9.69
C GLY A 314 19.78 -7.41 -10.03
N LYS A 315 19.13 -7.11 -11.17
CA LYS A 315 18.54 -5.78 -11.43
C LYS A 315 17.13 -5.75 -10.83
N GLU A 316 16.81 -4.66 -10.17
CA GLU A 316 15.50 -4.44 -9.52
C GLU A 316 14.37 -4.47 -10.55
N ASN A 317 13.48 -5.45 -10.33
CA ASN A 317 12.36 -5.92 -11.15
C ASN A 317 10.96 -5.79 -10.52
N ILE A 318 9.98 -5.01 -10.99
CA ILE A 318 8.60 -5.10 -10.43
C ILE A 318 7.89 -6.44 -10.69
N PHE A 319 8.38 -7.22 -11.66
CA PHE A 319 7.84 -8.52 -12.03
C PHE A 319 8.69 -9.70 -11.53
N ALA A 320 9.98 -9.47 -11.25
CA ALA A 320 10.96 -10.55 -11.07
C ALA A 320 10.66 -11.49 -9.89
N GLY A 321 10.08 -10.97 -8.81
CA GLY A 321 9.66 -11.78 -7.65
C GLY A 321 8.15 -11.94 -7.50
N LYS A 322 7.39 -11.62 -8.55
CA LYS A 322 5.94 -11.66 -8.52
C LYS A 322 5.43 -12.98 -9.10
N GLY A 323 4.95 -13.85 -8.22
CA GLY A 323 4.18 -15.04 -8.57
C GLY A 323 2.78 -14.73 -9.09
N GLN A 324 2.08 -15.80 -9.47
CA GLN A 324 0.75 -15.79 -10.07
C GLN A 324 -0.34 -16.04 -9.03
N PHE A 325 -0.06 -16.89 -8.04
CA PHE A 325 -0.98 -17.25 -6.98
C PHE A 325 -0.24 -17.43 -5.67
N TYR A 326 -0.81 -16.91 -4.60
CA TYR A 326 -0.22 -16.90 -3.26
C TYR A 326 -1.19 -17.53 -2.28
N THR A 327 -0.68 -18.38 -1.39
CA THR A 327 -1.44 -18.90 -0.25
C THR A 327 -0.68 -18.64 1.04
N LEU A 328 -1.31 -17.91 1.96
CA LEU A 328 -0.77 -17.59 3.28
C LEU A 328 -1.69 -18.13 4.36
N ARG A 329 -1.12 -18.82 5.35
CA ARG A 329 -1.81 -19.18 6.60
C ARG A 329 -1.12 -18.47 7.77
N TYR A 330 -1.88 -17.67 8.51
CA TYR A 330 -1.39 -17.00 9.71
C TYR A 330 -2.50 -16.80 10.74
N GLY A 331 -2.25 -17.23 11.98
CA GLY A 331 -3.29 -17.23 13.01
C GLY A 331 -4.53 -18.00 12.54
N PRO A 332 -5.74 -17.45 12.70
CA PRO A 332 -6.99 -18.05 12.24
C PRO A 332 -7.27 -17.80 10.74
N TYR A 333 -6.40 -17.09 10.01
CA TYR A 333 -6.64 -16.70 8.62
C TYR A 333 -5.93 -17.62 7.62
N VAL A 334 -6.63 -17.97 6.55
CA VAL A 334 -6.05 -18.50 5.31
C VAL A 334 -6.43 -17.57 4.17
N ILE A 335 -5.42 -17.03 3.49
CA ILE A 335 -5.58 -16.09 2.38
C ILE A 335 -5.08 -16.77 1.11
N ALA A 336 -5.89 -16.71 0.05
CA ALA A 336 -5.51 -17.16 -1.28
C ALA A 336 -5.73 -16.02 -2.28
N MET A 337 -4.69 -15.62 -3.00
CA MET A 337 -4.73 -14.46 -3.87
C MET A 337 -4.28 -14.81 -5.29
N ASN A 338 -5.17 -14.63 -6.26
CA ASN A 338 -4.87 -14.80 -7.68
C ASN A 338 -4.53 -13.46 -8.32
N MET A 339 -3.27 -13.29 -8.68
CA MET A 339 -2.74 -12.07 -9.30
C MET A 339 -2.89 -12.05 -10.82
N THR A 340 -3.32 -13.15 -11.44
CA THR A 340 -3.43 -13.26 -12.89
C THR A 340 -4.74 -12.66 -13.41
N THR A 341 -4.77 -12.28 -14.68
CA THR A 341 -5.97 -11.79 -15.37
C THR A 341 -6.70 -12.87 -16.16
N ASN A 342 -6.13 -14.07 -16.26
CA ASN A 342 -6.60 -15.10 -17.19
C ASN A 342 -6.51 -16.55 -16.68
N LYS A 343 -5.87 -16.81 -15.53
CA LYS A 343 -5.79 -18.17 -14.95
C LYS A 343 -6.71 -18.27 -13.75
N THR A 344 -7.21 -19.47 -13.49
CA THR A 344 -7.85 -19.84 -12.23
C THR A 344 -6.90 -20.72 -11.42
N PHE A 345 -7.05 -20.69 -10.10
CA PHE A 345 -6.30 -21.55 -9.19
C PHE A 345 -7.24 -22.18 -8.19
N ASP A 346 -6.86 -23.33 -7.64
CA ASP A 346 -7.66 -24.03 -6.66
C ASP A 346 -7.06 -23.87 -5.27
N LEU A 347 -7.91 -23.59 -4.29
CA LEU A 347 -7.58 -23.63 -2.88
C LEU A 347 -8.35 -24.78 -2.22
N THR A 348 -7.64 -25.74 -1.66
CA THR A 348 -8.26 -26.73 -0.77
C THR A 348 -8.53 -26.10 0.59
N VAL A 349 -9.79 -26.14 1.02
CA VAL A 349 -10.21 -25.63 2.32
C VAL A 349 -9.58 -26.49 3.42
N PRO A 350 -8.85 -25.88 4.37
CA PRO A 350 -8.15 -26.64 5.41
C PRO A 350 -9.10 -27.47 6.26
N GLN A 351 -8.59 -28.56 6.81
CA GLN A 351 -9.28 -29.26 7.87
C GLN A 351 -9.45 -28.36 9.09
N HIS A 352 -10.69 -28.26 9.58
CA HIS A 352 -11.06 -27.51 10.77
C HIS A 352 -12.33 -28.11 11.38
N THR A 353 -12.40 -28.20 12.70
CA THR A 353 -13.57 -28.73 13.41
C THR A 353 -14.65 -27.68 13.64
N GLY A 354 -14.28 -26.40 13.60
CA GLY A 354 -15.18 -25.25 13.77
C GLY A 354 -15.78 -24.75 12.46
N ILE A 355 -16.45 -23.60 12.55
CA ILE A 355 -17.02 -22.92 11.38
C ILE A 355 -15.88 -22.27 10.58
N ILE A 356 -15.87 -22.48 9.27
CA ILE A 356 -14.96 -21.79 8.35
C ILE A 356 -15.76 -20.72 7.62
N LYS A 357 -15.52 -19.45 7.93
CA LYS A 357 -16.16 -18.33 7.23
C LYS A 357 -15.29 -17.87 6.07
N GLU A 358 -15.91 -17.66 4.91
CA GLU A 358 -15.28 -16.96 3.80
C GLU A 358 -15.69 -15.49 3.88
N LEU A 359 -14.74 -14.62 4.23
CA LEU A 359 -15.00 -13.25 4.64
C LEU A 359 -15.31 -12.30 3.48
N VAL A 360 -14.89 -12.61 2.25
CA VAL A 360 -15.10 -11.72 1.08
C VAL A 360 -16.55 -11.78 0.63
N ASN A 361 -17.10 -12.98 0.44
CA ASN A 361 -18.49 -13.20 0.03
C ASN A 361 -19.43 -13.43 1.21
N LYS A 362 -18.91 -13.43 2.44
CA LYS A 362 -19.68 -13.62 3.70
C LYS A 362 -20.44 -14.95 3.70
N THR A 363 -19.78 -16.02 3.26
CA THR A 363 -20.34 -17.38 3.21
C THR A 363 -19.63 -18.31 4.19
N THR A 364 -20.05 -19.57 4.26
CA THR A 364 -19.37 -20.64 5.01
C THR A 364 -18.79 -21.64 4.03
N ALA A 365 -17.55 -22.05 4.24
CA ALA A 365 -16.88 -23.10 3.48
C ALA A 365 -16.89 -24.42 4.26
N LYS A 366 -16.85 -25.56 3.55
CA LYS A 366 -16.73 -26.87 4.20
C LYS A 366 -15.28 -27.36 4.15
N PRO A 367 -14.78 -28.00 5.21
CA PRO A 367 -13.44 -28.62 5.20
C PRO A 367 -13.27 -29.59 4.01
N ASN A 368 -12.08 -29.61 3.40
CA ASN A 368 -11.74 -30.38 2.17
C ASN A 368 -12.46 -29.97 0.88
N ASP A 369 -13.39 -29.02 0.90
CA ASP A 369 -13.91 -28.48 -0.36
C ASP A 369 -12.77 -27.80 -1.14
N THR A 370 -12.92 -27.73 -2.46
CA THR A 370 -12.01 -26.98 -3.33
C THR A 370 -12.68 -25.70 -3.78
N LEU A 371 -12.09 -24.56 -3.45
CA LEU A 371 -12.53 -23.25 -3.90
C LEU A 371 -11.75 -22.84 -5.15
N ASN A 372 -12.48 -22.53 -6.22
CA ASN A 372 -11.87 -22.02 -7.44
C ASN A 372 -11.70 -20.49 -7.35
N ILE A 373 -10.45 -20.04 -7.38
CA ILE A 373 -10.04 -18.65 -7.24
C ILE A 373 -9.91 -18.04 -8.64
N LYS A 374 -10.88 -17.19 -8.97
CA LYS A 374 -10.99 -16.51 -10.28
C LYS A 374 -9.81 -15.55 -10.52
N PRO A 375 -9.52 -15.19 -11.78
CA PRO A 375 -8.56 -14.12 -12.07
C PRO A 375 -8.87 -12.85 -11.27
N ARG A 376 -7.82 -12.17 -10.80
CA ARG A 376 -7.93 -10.93 -10.01
C ARG A 376 -8.91 -11.03 -8.84
N SER A 377 -8.85 -12.14 -8.10
CA SER A 377 -9.67 -12.32 -6.92
C SER A 377 -8.87 -12.88 -5.75
N THR A 378 -9.36 -12.58 -4.56
CA THR A 378 -8.82 -13.04 -3.29
C THR A 378 -9.93 -13.75 -2.52
N VAL A 379 -9.58 -14.83 -1.84
CA VAL A 379 -10.41 -15.51 -0.85
C VAL A 379 -9.74 -15.38 0.51
N VAL A 380 -10.53 -15.09 1.54
CA VAL A 380 -10.07 -15.04 2.93
C VAL A 380 -10.94 -15.95 3.77
N LEU A 381 -10.36 -17.04 4.26
CA LEU A 381 -11.01 -17.95 5.20
C LEU A 381 -10.62 -17.58 6.63
N TYR A 382 -11.60 -17.53 7.52
CA TYR A 382 -11.42 -17.39 8.97
C TYR A 382 -11.89 -18.66 9.67
N LEU A 383 -10.96 -19.30 10.38
CA LEU A 383 -11.15 -20.56 11.09
C LEU A 383 -11.57 -20.24 12.53
N GLN A 384 -12.87 -20.35 12.83
CA GLN A 384 -13.44 -19.98 14.14
C GLN A 384 -13.19 -21.01 15.24
#